data_AF-A0A5B1M518-F1
#
_entry.id   AF-A0A5B1M518-F1
#
_cell.length_a   1.000
_cell.length_b   1.000
_cell.length_c   1.000
_cell.angle_alpha   90.00
_cell.angle_beta   90.00
_cell.angle_gamma   90.00
#
_symmetry.space_group_name_H-M   'P 1'
#
loop_
_entity.id
_entity.type
_entity.pdbx_description
1 polymer ?
#
loop_
_entity_poly.entity_id
_entity_poly.type
_entity_poly.pdbx_seq_one_letter_code
_entity_poly.pdbx_strand_id
1 'polypeptide(L)'
;MSHTSPGRRGTTTATLAVVALVVAVAVGGLWWLRQDDGPTAVFEDRKSGVSQPRQDGSRPDDEEGGRGDGSDGNRSGGEGSEGDGTDGSEADAALGERAEDIAAQDFPDDPRVVVISVDGLGSPWVSQESTPTLATLLAQGAGTLNARTAVEKTVTLPNHTGMVTGRRVDAASGGHGVTWNHTSSGSVAPGTESVFTVIDEADGTSAVFAGKAKFEMWGRAWPGAIDELVIKKRQPALVTAAIRELRNDDHHDLVLLHLAGPDSAGHDSGWGSPSYVDAVTRADADVERVVSAILGDDDLAEDVVLVVTADHGGLPGTAGHSDTSRPVNYTIPFVVWGPGIQAGDLYTLNPDYEDPGTGQPAYDEPPPVRNGDVANLVTDLLGLGPVPGSEFDAGHELDVE
;
A
#
# COMPACT_ATOMS: atom_id res chain seq x y z
N MET A 1 43.90 16.95 74.15
CA MET A 1 42.54 17.13 74.72
C MET A 1 41.57 16.53 73.70
N SER A 2 41.33 15.23 73.69
CA SER A 2 40.42 14.43 74.53
C SER A 2 38.93 14.65 74.24
N HIS A 3 38.24 13.53 73.98
CA HIS A 3 36.79 13.24 74.10
C HIS A 3 35.89 13.48 72.87
N THR A 4 35.53 12.43 72.09
CA THR A 4 34.49 11.36 72.25
C THR A 4 33.11 11.74 71.68
N SER A 5 32.63 10.97 70.70
CA SER A 5 31.22 10.90 70.25
C SER A 5 30.28 10.33 71.33
N PRO A 6 28.94 10.49 71.19
CA PRO A 6 28.11 9.45 70.54
C PRO A 6 26.90 9.98 69.73
N GLY A 7 26.34 9.13 68.85
CA GLY A 7 25.33 9.50 67.84
C GLY A 7 23.88 9.06 68.08
N ARG A 8 23.06 9.00 67.00
CA ARG A 8 21.99 8.00 66.75
C ARG A 8 21.15 8.29 65.48
N ARG A 9 20.89 7.20 64.73
CA ARG A 9 19.69 6.77 63.96
C ARG A 9 19.27 7.66 62.76
N GLY A 10 19.02 7.17 61.54
CA GLY A 10 18.68 5.85 61.00
C GLY A 10 17.45 6.04 60.09
N THR A 11 17.50 5.78 58.77
CA THR A 11 16.73 4.77 58.00
C THR A 11 16.94 5.06 56.50
N THR A 12 17.62 4.20 55.75
CA THR A 12 17.10 3.31 54.68
C THR A 12 16.17 3.97 53.66
N THR A 13 16.63 4.13 52.41
CA THR A 13 15.99 3.52 51.22
C THR A 13 17.06 3.31 50.16
N ALA A 14 17.22 2.06 49.71
CA ALA A 14 18.10 1.68 48.61
C ALA A 14 17.20 1.41 47.41
N THR A 15 17.48 2.04 46.27
CA THR A 15 16.90 1.64 44.98
C THR A 15 18.02 0.98 44.18
N LEU A 16 17.95 -0.34 44.07
CA LEU A 16 18.83 -1.18 43.28
C LEU A 16 18.44 -1.05 41.81
N ALA A 17 19.44 -0.75 40.97
CA ALA A 17 19.39 -0.93 39.53
C ALA A 17 19.32 -2.44 39.21
N VAL A 18 18.44 -2.83 38.30
CA VAL A 18 18.40 -4.17 37.70
C VAL A 18 18.53 -4.00 36.19
N VAL A 19 19.69 -4.38 35.68
CA VAL A 19 19.96 -4.70 34.27
C VAL A 19 20.13 -6.21 34.23
N ALA A 20 19.35 -6.92 33.41
CA ALA A 20 19.77 -8.13 32.70
C ALA A 20 18.63 -8.78 31.89
N LEU A 21 18.84 -8.79 30.57
CA LEU A 21 18.87 -9.96 29.68
C LEU A 21 17.57 -10.65 29.23
N VAL A 22 17.32 -10.50 27.92
CA VAL A 22 16.49 -11.31 27.03
C VAL A 22 17.15 -12.68 26.75
N VAL A 23 16.38 -13.77 26.84
CA VAL A 23 16.61 -15.02 26.06
C VAL A 23 15.24 -15.64 25.72
N ALA A 24 15.08 -15.96 24.43
CA ALA A 24 13.91 -16.55 23.79
C ALA A 24 13.65 -18.03 24.17
N VAL A 25 12.38 -18.45 24.08
CA VAL A 25 11.99 -19.83 23.71
C VAL A 25 10.68 -19.79 22.91
N ALA A 26 10.76 -20.27 21.68
CA ALA A 26 9.63 -20.64 20.82
C ALA A 26 9.10 -22.05 21.17
N VAL A 27 7.92 -22.37 20.61
CA VAL A 27 7.29 -23.70 20.42
C VAL A 27 6.14 -24.06 21.39
N GLY A 28 4.99 -24.35 20.78
CA GLY A 28 3.86 -25.11 21.35
C GLY A 28 2.58 -24.28 21.28
N GLY A 29 1.61 -24.53 20.40
CA GLY A 29 1.06 -25.84 20.09
C GLY A 29 -0.42 -25.82 20.48
N LEU A 30 -1.29 -25.71 19.48
CA LEU A 30 -2.58 -26.39 19.36
C LEU A 30 -3.19 -26.95 20.68
N TRP A 31 -4.27 -26.37 21.21
CA TRP A 31 -5.36 -27.12 21.88
C TRP A 31 -6.60 -26.25 22.22
N TRP A 32 -7.70 -26.56 21.52
CA TRP A 32 -9.09 -26.72 21.99
C TRP A 32 -9.97 -25.51 22.40
N LEU A 33 -11.08 -25.34 21.67
CA LEU A 33 -12.43 -25.62 22.20
C LEU A 33 -13.42 -25.93 21.06
N ARG A 34 -13.92 -27.17 21.04
CA ARG A 34 -14.99 -27.70 20.19
C ARG A 34 -16.04 -28.31 21.11
N GLN A 35 -17.26 -27.75 21.08
CA GLN A 35 -18.59 -28.32 21.42
C GLN A 35 -19.56 -27.12 21.51
N ASP A 36 -20.75 -27.09 20.92
CA ASP A 36 -21.79 -28.13 20.89
C ASP A 36 -22.63 -28.15 19.60
N ASP A 37 -23.16 -29.33 19.29
CA ASP A 37 -24.09 -29.63 18.20
C ASP A 37 -25.57 -29.39 18.58
N GLY A 38 -26.31 -28.75 17.66
CA GLY A 38 -27.70 -29.08 17.29
C GLY A 38 -28.85 -28.22 17.87
N PRO A 39 -30.08 -28.29 17.31
CA PRO A 39 -30.51 -29.08 16.14
C PRO A 39 -31.11 -28.24 14.98
N THR A 40 -31.18 -28.91 13.83
CA THR A 40 -31.86 -28.59 12.58
C THR A 40 -33.33 -28.19 12.73
N ALA A 41 -33.75 -27.12 12.05
CA ALA A 41 -35.15 -26.84 11.73
C ALA A 41 -35.31 -26.66 10.21
N VAL A 42 -36.06 -27.59 9.63
CA VAL A 42 -36.61 -27.57 8.28
C VAL A 42 -37.72 -26.52 8.23
N PHE A 43 -37.72 -25.61 7.25
CA PHE A 43 -38.95 -24.93 6.84
C PHE A 43 -39.04 -24.72 5.33
N GLU A 44 -40.24 -24.99 4.85
CA GLU A 44 -40.69 -25.12 3.49
C GLU A 44 -40.78 -23.81 2.70
N ASP A 45 -40.65 -23.99 1.40
CA ASP A 45 -40.97 -23.10 0.30
C ASP A 45 -42.43 -22.59 0.37
N ARG A 46 -42.62 -21.26 0.41
CA ARG A 46 -43.90 -20.62 0.03
C ARG A 46 -43.66 -19.29 -0.70
N LYS A 47 -44.06 -19.30 -1.97
CA LYS A 47 -44.28 -18.15 -2.84
C LYS A 47 -45.41 -17.23 -2.33
N SER A 48 -45.09 -15.94 -2.22
CA SER A 48 -45.98 -14.78 -2.43
C SER A 48 -45.04 -13.56 -2.54
N GLY A 49 -45.00 -12.73 -3.58
CA GLY A 49 -46.11 -12.21 -4.38
C GLY A 49 -46.45 -10.79 -3.93
N VAL A 50 -45.49 -9.85 -3.94
CA VAL A 50 -45.73 -8.40 -3.82
C VAL A 50 -44.72 -7.63 -4.67
N SER A 51 -45.25 -6.74 -5.52
CA SER A 51 -44.57 -5.92 -6.52
C SER A 51 -43.79 -4.75 -5.90
N GLN A 52 -42.58 -4.47 -6.42
CA GLN A 52 -41.88 -3.20 -6.24
C GLN A 52 -41.47 -2.60 -7.61
N PRO A 53 -41.37 -1.27 -7.73
CA PRO A 53 -41.26 -0.58 -9.01
C PRO A 53 -39.84 -0.65 -9.57
N ARG A 54 -39.76 -0.60 -10.90
CA ARG A 54 -38.56 -0.73 -11.74
C ARG A 54 -37.48 0.28 -11.32
N GLN A 55 -36.33 -0.21 -10.87
CA GLN A 55 -35.06 0.49 -10.97
C GLN A 55 -34.33 0.01 -12.22
N ASP A 56 -33.78 0.99 -12.92
CA ASP A 56 -32.96 0.88 -14.12
C ASP A 56 -31.72 0.03 -13.85
N GLY A 57 -31.61 -1.09 -14.57
CA GLY A 57 -30.54 -2.06 -14.41
C GLY A 57 -29.33 -1.69 -15.27
N SER A 58 -28.32 -1.09 -14.65
CA SER A 58 -26.96 -1.12 -15.17
C SER A 58 -26.37 -2.50 -14.91
N ARG A 59 -25.93 -3.16 -15.97
CA ARG A 59 -25.27 -4.47 -15.94
C ARG A 59 -23.88 -4.35 -15.27
N PRO A 60 -23.35 -5.41 -14.64
CA PRO A 60 -21.94 -5.41 -14.25
C PRO A 60 -21.07 -5.29 -15.52
N ASP A 61 -20.07 -4.42 -15.44
CA ASP A 61 -19.18 -4.03 -16.53
C ASP A 61 -18.23 -5.18 -16.88
N ASP A 62 -18.55 -5.91 -17.95
CA ASP A 62 -17.73 -6.97 -18.55
C ASP A 62 -16.64 -6.36 -19.47
N GLU A 63 -15.52 -5.87 -18.92
CA GLU A 63 -14.29 -5.62 -19.70
C GLU A 63 -12.99 -6.03 -18.99
N GLU A 64 -13.06 -6.90 -17.98
CA GLU A 64 -11.86 -7.37 -17.25
C GLU A 64 -11.52 -8.86 -17.50
N GLY A 65 -12.33 -9.59 -18.27
CA GLY A 65 -12.08 -10.99 -18.64
C GLY A 65 -11.57 -11.20 -20.08
N GLY A 66 -10.28 -10.99 -20.32
CA GLY A 66 -9.63 -11.27 -21.61
C GLY A 66 -9.06 -12.69 -21.70
N ARG A 67 -9.81 -13.62 -22.31
CA ARG A 67 -9.34 -15.01 -22.58
C ARG A 67 -8.21 -15.05 -23.61
N GLY A 68 -7.05 -15.56 -23.22
CA GLY A 68 -5.97 -15.98 -24.12
C GLY A 68 -5.99 -17.50 -24.34
N ASP A 69 -6.32 -17.92 -25.57
CA ASP A 69 -6.12 -19.27 -26.08
C ASP A 69 -4.64 -19.48 -26.47
N GLY A 70 -4.13 -20.70 -26.24
CA GLY A 70 -2.73 -21.05 -26.47
C GLY A 70 -2.41 -22.46 -25.98
N SER A 71 -3.09 -23.46 -26.54
CA SER A 71 -2.62 -24.85 -26.48
C SER A 71 -1.41 -25.03 -27.39
N ASP A 72 -0.30 -25.54 -26.86
CA ASP A 72 0.55 -26.52 -27.57
C ASP A 72 1.47 -27.21 -26.57
N GLY A 73 1.37 -28.55 -26.52
CA GLY A 73 2.29 -29.40 -25.79
C GLY A 73 3.34 -29.98 -26.71
N ASN A 74 4.57 -30.17 -26.22
CA ASN A 74 5.27 -31.46 -26.26
C ASN A 74 6.54 -31.45 -25.39
N ARG A 75 6.96 -32.67 -25.05
CA ARG A 75 7.84 -33.19 -24.02
C ARG A 75 9.35 -33.00 -24.21
N SER A 76 10.01 -33.03 -23.05
CA SER A 76 11.25 -33.74 -22.65
C SER A 76 12.58 -33.43 -23.34
N GLY A 77 13.53 -33.05 -22.49
CA GLY A 77 14.98 -33.21 -22.69
C GLY A 77 15.68 -32.63 -21.46
N GLY A 78 15.93 -33.45 -20.46
CA GLY A 78 16.73 -33.06 -19.30
C GLY A 78 18.21 -33.19 -19.62
N GLU A 79 19.00 -32.23 -19.16
CA GLU A 79 20.43 -32.36 -18.87
C GLU A 79 20.77 -31.32 -17.79
N GLY A 80 21.50 -31.78 -16.78
CA GLY A 80 21.69 -31.07 -15.51
C GLY A 80 22.56 -29.83 -15.62
N SER A 81 22.24 -28.85 -14.79
CA SER A 81 23.19 -27.83 -14.36
C SER A 81 23.29 -27.92 -12.84
N GLU A 82 24.51 -28.14 -12.38
CA GLU A 82 24.90 -28.14 -10.98
C GLU A 82 24.49 -26.81 -10.35
N GLY A 83 23.71 -26.89 -9.27
CA GLY A 83 23.28 -25.73 -8.50
C GLY A 83 24.42 -25.24 -7.62
N ASP A 84 24.87 -24.02 -7.88
CA ASP A 84 25.56 -23.20 -6.91
C ASP A 84 24.50 -22.69 -5.92
N GLY A 85 24.39 -23.39 -4.80
CA GLY A 85 23.51 -23.02 -3.71
C GLY A 85 24.19 -21.97 -2.85
N THR A 86 24.08 -20.71 -3.24
CA THR A 86 24.14 -19.61 -2.28
C THR A 86 22.76 -19.46 -1.64
N ASP A 87 22.77 -19.49 -0.32
CA ASP A 87 21.62 -19.54 0.58
C ASP A 87 20.82 -18.24 0.49
N GLY A 88 19.57 -18.31 0.00
CA GLY A 88 18.68 -17.14 -0.10
C GLY A 88 18.43 -16.45 1.25
N SER A 89 18.60 -17.17 2.37
CA SER A 89 18.42 -16.58 3.69
C SER A 89 19.52 -15.58 4.09
N GLU A 90 20.73 -15.69 3.54
CA GLU A 90 21.81 -14.72 3.80
C GLU A 90 21.61 -13.44 2.99
N ALA A 91 21.09 -13.54 1.76
CA ALA A 91 20.75 -12.38 0.94
C ALA A 91 19.56 -11.59 1.52
N ASP A 92 18.53 -12.29 1.99
CA ASP A 92 17.36 -11.67 2.64
C ASP A 92 17.77 -10.99 3.96
N ALA A 93 18.67 -11.61 4.74
CA ALA A 93 19.19 -11.01 5.97
C ALA A 93 20.07 -9.77 5.69
N ALA A 94 20.91 -9.81 4.65
CA ALA A 94 21.75 -8.68 4.26
C ALA A 94 20.92 -7.51 3.70
N LEU A 95 19.84 -7.80 2.97
CA LEU A 95 18.86 -6.79 2.56
C LEU A 95 18.17 -6.18 3.78
N GLY A 96 17.79 -6.99 4.76
CA GLY A 96 17.19 -6.53 6.02
C GLY A 96 18.09 -5.62 6.85
N GLU A 97 19.38 -5.98 7.01
CA GLU A 97 20.36 -5.17 7.74
C GLU A 97 20.64 -3.83 7.04
N ARG A 98 20.89 -3.85 5.72
CA ARG A 98 21.13 -2.62 4.97
C ARG A 98 19.89 -1.73 4.95
N ALA A 99 18.69 -2.31 4.84
CA ALA A 99 17.45 -1.56 4.86
C ALA A 99 17.21 -0.87 6.22
N GLU A 100 17.56 -1.52 7.33
CA GLU A 100 17.51 -0.92 8.66
C GLU A 100 18.52 0.23 8.80
N ASP A 101 19.73 0.07 8.27
CA ASP A 101 20.76 1.11 8.27
C ASP A 101 20.33 2.35 7.47
N ILE A 102 19.67 2.19 6.31
CA ILE A 102 19.13 3.30 5.51
C ILE A 102 18.04 4.03 6.30
N ALA A 103 17.07 3.30 6.87
CA ALA A 103 15.98 3.91 7.62
C ALA A 103 16.44 4.74 8.83
N ALA A 104 17.61 4.42 9.38
CA ALA A 104 18.20 5.13 10.51
C ALA A 104 19.01 6.39 10.12
N GLN A 105 19.11 6.73 8.84
CA GLN A 105 19.81 7.94 8.37
C GLN A 105 18.97 9.20 8.60
N ASP A 106 19.59 10.37 8.43
CA ASP A 106 18.86 11.65 8.39
C ASP A 106 18.03 11.73 7.09
N PHE A 107 16.95 12.51 7.11
CA PHE A 107 16.14 12.76 5.92
C PHE A 107 16.97 13.50 4.83
N PRO A 108 16.87 13.13 3.54
CA PRO A 108 17.71 13.71 2.50
C PRO A 108 17.38 15.18 2.21
N ASP A 109 18.41 15.94 1.82
CA ASP A 109 18.27 17.35 1.42
C ASP A 109 17.56 17.50 0.05
N ASP A 110 17.66 16.49 -0.81
CA ASP A 110 17.07 16.43 -2.16
C ASP A 110 16.34 15.08 -2.38
N PRO A 111 15.21 14.87 -1.68
CA PRO A 111 14.48 13.60 -1.66
C PRO A 111 13.92 13.22 -3.03
N ARG A 112 13.89 11.92 -3.31
CA ARG A 112 13.14 11.33 -4.41
C ARG A 112 12.09 10.39 -3.85
N VAL A 113 10.85 10.46 -4.37
CA VAL A 113 9.75 9.65 -3.86
C VAL A 113 9.35 8.57 -4.87
N VAL A 114 9.30 7.33 -4.41
CA VAL A 114 8.76 6.20 -5.17
C VAL A 114 7.45 5.77 -4.56
N VAL A 115 6.36 5.81 -5.31
CA VAL A 115 5.05 5.31 -4.88
C VAL A 115 4.76 4.00 -5.58
N ILE A 116 4.57 2.92 -4.83
CA ILE A 116 4.07 1.64 -5.35
C ILE A 116 2.65 1.42 -4.87
N SER A 117 1.70 1.38 -5.81
CA SER A 117 0.34 0.94 -5.53
C SER A 117 0.14 -0.51 -6.00
N VAL A 118 -0.25 -1.38 -5.08
CA VAL A 118 -0.57 -2.79 -5.37
C VAL A 118 -2.09 -2.94 -5.49
N ASP A 119 -2.57 -2.96 -6.74
CA ASP A 119 -3.99 -3.00 -7.10
C ASP A 119 -4.66 -4.25 -6.51
N GLY A 120 -5.72 -4.06 -5.73
CA GLY A 120 -6.49 -5.13 -5.11
C GLY A 120 -5.86 -5.80 -3.88
N LEU A 121 -4.78 -5.26 -3.32
CA LEU A 121 -4.14 -5.77 -2.10
C LEU A 121 -4.83 -5.26 -0.82
N GLY A 122 -5.76 -6.06 -0.29
CA GLY A 122 -6.32 -5.84 1.05
C GLY A 122 -5.37 -6.28 2.18
N SER A 123 -5.37 -5.57 3.31
CA SER A 123 -4.49 -5.87 4.45
C SER A 123 -4.53 -7.30 4.99
N PRO A 124 -5.66 -8.04 4.97
CA PRO A 124 -5.68 -9.44 5.42
C PRO A 124 -4.73 -10.37 4.66
N TRP A 125 -4.17 -9.94 3.52
CA TRP A 125 -3.25 -10.72 2.69
C TRP A 125 -1.78 -10.34 2.87
N VAL A 126 -1.49 -9.34 3.72
CA VAL A 126 -0.13 -8.94 4.08
C VAL A 126 0.31 -9.73 5.31
N SER A 127 1.39 -10.50 5.18
CA SER A 127 1.95 -11.30 6.26
C SER A 127 3.42 -11.63 6.00
N GLN A 128 4.15 -12.03 7.04
CA GLN A 128 5.54 -12.50 6.90
C GLN A 128 5.68 -13.71 5.95
N GLU A 129 4.64 -14.54 5.81
CA GLU A 129 4.68 -15.74 4.98
C GLU A 129 4.43 -15.44 3.50
N SER A 130 3.46 -14.58 3.20
CA SER A 130 3.02 -14.30 1.83
C SER A 130 3.67 -13.08 1.21
N THR A 131 4.05 -12.10 2.04
CA THR A 131 4.59 -10.80 1.64
C THR A 131 5.74 -10.38 2.58
N PRO A 132 6.83 -11.17 2.65
CA PRO A 132 7.94 -10.91 3.56
C PRO A 132 8.57 -9.52 3.35
N THR A 133 8.63 -8.99 2.13
CA THR A 133 9.20 -7.65 1.89
C THR A 133 8.33 -6.57 2.51
N LEU A 134 7.02 -6.58 2.26
CA LEU A 134 6.09 -5.65 2.92
C LEU A 134 6.11 -5.78 4.44
N ALA A 135 6.25 -6.99 4.97
CA ALA A 135 6.37 -7.21 6.41
C ALA A 135 7.64 -6.56 7.00
N THR A 136 8.77 -6.65 6.29
CA THR A 136 10.02 -5.95 6.66
C THR A 136 9.85 -4.44 6.58
N LEU A 137 9.29 -3.91 5.49
CA LEU A 137 9.05 -2.47 5.34
C LEU A 137 8.15 -1.93 6.46
N LEU A 138 7.09 -2.66 6.82
CA LEU A 138 6.20 -2.29 7.94
C LEU A 138 6.90 -2.31 9.30
N ALA A 139 7.93 -3.16 9.47
CA ALA A 139 8.68 -3.24 10.72
C ALA A 139 9.78 -2.16 10.83
N GLN A 140 10.30 -1.71 9.69
CA GLN A 140 11.44 -0.78 9.61
C GLN A 140 11.04 0.66 9.23
N GLY A 141 9.80 0.87 8.78
CA GLY A 141 9.28 2.18 8.36
C GLY A 141 8.07 2.64 9.17
N ALA A 142 7.49 3.76 8.75
CA ALA A 142 6.24 4.28 9.28
C ALA A 142 5.07 3.59 8.54
N GLY A 143 4.31 2.73 9.21
CA GLY A 143 3.28 1.96 8.51
C GLY A 143 2.07 1.55 9.34
N THR A 144 1.01 1.15 8.64
CA THR A 144 -0.18 0.54 9.23
C THR A 144 -0.82 -0.45 8.28
N LEU A 145 -1.42 -1.50 8.83
CA LEU A 145 -2.32 -2.40 8.10
C LEU A 145 -3.78 -1.96 8.17
N ASN A 146 -4.07 -0.81 8.80
CA ASN A 146 -5.44 -0.35 9.02
C ASN A 146 -5.75 1.01 8.36
N ALA A 147 -5.14 1.30 7.21
CA ALA A 147 -5.50 2.46 6.38
C ALA A 147 -6.82 2.21 5.63
N ARG A 148 -7.35 3.26 4.99
CA ARG A 148 -8.65 3.26 4.30
C ARG A 148 -8.58 3.75 2.86
N THR A 149 -9.48 3.22 2.04
CA THR A 149 -9.78 3.77 0.72
C THR A 149 -10.63 5.03 0.84
N ALA A 150 -10.95 5.67 -0.30
CA ALA A 150 -12.07 6.59 -0.37
C ALA A 150 -13.38 5.93 0.10
N VAL A 151 -14.30 6.72 0.69
CA VAL A 151 -15.55 6.23 1.27
C VAL A 151 -16.54 5.84 0.18
N GLU A 152 -16.58 6.59 -0.92
CA GLU A 152 -17.60 6.43 -1.94
C GLU A 152 -17.39 5.20 -2.83
N LYS A 153 -16.13 4.75 -2.97
CA LYS A 153 -15.75 3.69 -3.91
C LYS A 153 -14.53 2.91 -3.43
N THR A 154 -14.53 1.62 -3.71
CA THR A 154 -13.41 0.67 -3.53
C THR A 154 -13.01 0.07 -4.88
N VAL A 155 -12.85 0.93 -5.89
CA VAL A 155 -12.52 0.54 -7.27
C VAL A 155 -11.31 1.30 -7.79
N THR A 156 -10.59 0.68 -8.74
CA THR A 156 -9.24 1.08 -9.15
C THR A 156 -9.07 2.54 -9.56
N LEU A 157 -9.62 2.94 -10.71
CA LEU A 157 -9.33 4.27 -11.26
C LEU A 157 -9.80 5.41 -10.34
N PRO A 158 -10.98 5.35 -9.70
CA PRO A 158 -11.40 6.37 -8.72
C PRO A 158 -10.44 6.50 -7.55
N ASN A 159 -10.08 5.42 -6.86
CA ASN A 159 -9.19 5.49 -5.70
C ASN A 159 -7.79 5.97 -6.06
N HIS A 160 -7.23 5.45 -7.14
CA HIS A 160 -5.93 5.92 -7.60
C HIS A 160 -5.94 7.39 -8.02
N THR A 161 -7.06 7.88 -8.58
CA THR A 161 -7.20 9.31 -8.85
C THR A 161 -7.24 10.11 -7.54
N GLY A 162 -7.86 9.57 -6.50
CA GLY A 162 -7.76 10.13 -5.14
C GLY A 162 -6.32 10.20 -4.63
N MET A 163 -5.53 9.13 -4.81
CA MET A 163 -4.10 9.08 -4.40
C MET A 163 -3.23 10.16 -5.04
N VAL A 164 -3.55 10.62 -6.26
CA VAL A 164 -2.74 11.64 -6.96
C VAL A 164 -3.31 13.05 -6.84
N THR A 165 -4.54 13.21 -6.36
CA THR A 165 -5.21 14.52 -6.19
C THR A 165 -5.42 14.93 -4.74
N GLY A 166 -5.32 13.98 -3.81
CA GLY A 166 -5.67 14.18 -2.40
C GLY A 166 -7.16 14.43 -2.19
N ARG A 167 -8.03 14.13 -3.16
CA ARG A 167 -9.47 14.44 -3.12
C ARG A 167 -10.34 13.19 -2.99
N ARG A 168 -11.53 13.36 -2.41
CA ARG A 168 -12.59 12.34 -2.47
C ARG A 168 -13.13 12.15 -3.89
N VAL A 169 -14.01 11.16 -4.08
CA VAL A 169 -14.54 10.83 -5.42
C VAL A 169 -15.62 11.81 -5.88
N ASP A 170 -16.55 12.19 -5.00
CA ASP A 170 -17.74 12.95 -5.41
C ASP A 170 -17.44 14.43 -5.74
N ALA A 171 -17.50 14.77 -7.03
CA ALA A 171 -17.30 16.14 -7.52
C ALA A 171 -18.30 17.16 -6.95
N ALA A 172 -19.52 16.75 -6.60
CA ALA A 172 -20.49 17.66 -6.01
C ALA A 172 -20.07 18.13 -4.60
N SER A 173 -19.16 17.37 -3.97
CA SER A 173 -18.62 17.61 -2.63
C SER A 173 -17.18 18.09 -2.65
N GLY A 174 -16.65 18.50 -3.82
CA GLY A 174 -15.27 18.97 -3.98
C GLY A 174 -14.28 17.91 -4.50
N GLY A 175 -14.75 16.69 -4.74
CA GLY A 175 -13.96 15.57 -5.22
C GLY A 175 -13.48 15.67 -6.66
N HIS A 176 -12.64 14.72 -7.08
CA HIS A 176 -12.05 14.67 -8.42
C HIS A 176 -13.03 14.20 -9.51
N GLY A 177 -14.19 13.64 -9.17
CA GLY A 177 -15.27 13.32 -10.12
C GLY A 177 -15.09 12.07 -10.97
N VAL A 178 -13.98 11.35 -10.81
CA VAL A 178 -13.72 10.11 -11.56
C VAL A 178 -14.47 8.97 -10.89
N THR A 179 -15.58 8.56 -11.49
CA THR A 179 -16.52 7.58 -10.91
C THR A 179 -16.60 6.26 -11.68
N TRP A 180 -15.87 6.16 -12.80
CA TRP A 180 -15.82 5.01 -13.71
C TRP A 180 -14.51 4.24 -13.58
N ASN A 181 -14.48 2.99 -14.05
CA ASN A 181 -13.30 2.12 -13.97
C ASN A 181 -12.91 1.47 -15.32
N HIS A 182 -13.18 2.13 -16.44
CA HIS A 182 -12.81 1.66 -17.78
C HIS A 182 -12.11 2.78 -18.56
N THR A 183 -11.46 2.43 -19.68
CA THR A 183 -10.89 3.45 -20.56
C THR A 183 -12.03 4.29 -21.14
N SER A 184 -11.98 5.60 -20.97
CA SER A 184 -13.03 6.51 -21.43
C SER A 184 -12.43 7.85 -21.85
N SER A 185 -13.23 8.72 -22.46
CA SER A 185 -12.85 10.11 -22.73
C SER A 185 -13.13 11.05 -21.55
N GLY A 186 -13.57 10.52 -20.40
CA GLY A 186 -13.78 11.30 -19.19
C GLY A 186 -12.46 11.83 -18.64
N SER A 187 -12.55 12.88 -17.84
CA SER A 187 -11.43 13.48 -17.12
C SER A 187 -11.88 13.85 -15.71
N VAL A 188 -10.92 14.22 -14.85
CA VAL A 188 -11.19 14.82 -13.55
C VAL A 188 -12.09 16.06 -13.67
N ALA A 189 -12.71 16.47 -12.57
CA ALA A 189 -13.47 17.70 -12.50
C ALA A 189 -12.60 18.91 -12.94
N PRO A 190 -13.17 19.92 -13.63
CA PRO A 190 -12.39 21.07 -14.08
C PRO A 190 -11.67 21.79 -12.94
N GLY A 191 -10.37 22.06 -13.11
CA GLY A 191 -9.54 22.71 -12.10
C GLY A 191 -9.07 21.79 -10.97
N THR A 192 -9.20 20.47 -11.12
CA THR A 192 -8.58 19.51 -10.21
C THR A 192 -7.10 19.36 -10.52
N GLU A 193 -6.26 19.88 -9.64
CA GLU A 193 -4.80 19.69 -9.64
C GLU A 193 -4.40 18.31 -9.11
N SER A 194 -3.16 17.92 -9.35
CA SER A 194 -2.57 16.66 -8.88
C SER A 194 -1.16 16.89 -8.33
N VAL A 195 -0.61 15.88 -7.67
CA VAL A 195 0.81 15.84 -7.28
C VAL A 195 1.73 16.13 -8.48
N PHE A 196 1.37 15.65 -9.67
CA PHE A 196 2.15 15.88 -10.89
C PHE A 196 2.18 17.35 -11.30
N THR A 197 1.06 18.07 -11.18
CA THR A 197 1.03 19.50 -11.53
C THR A 197 1.77 20.34 -10.52
N VAL A 198 1.75 19.97 -9.23
CA VAL A 198 2.56 20.65 -8.20
C VAL A 198 4.06 20.47 -8.45
N ILE A 199 4.48 19.25 -8.82
CA ILE A 199 5.89 18.95 -9.15
C ILE A 199 6.34 19.74 -10.40
N ASP A 200 5.54 19.72 -11.48
CA ASP A 200 5.83 20.47 -12.71
C ASP A 200 5.91 21.99 -12.46
N GLU A 201 5.00 22.55 -11.65
CA GLU A 201 5.02 23.98 -11.28
C GLU A 201 6.25 24.38 -10.46
N ALA A 202 6.91 23.41 -9.81
CA ALA A 202 8.14 23.58 -9.06
C ALA A 202 9.41 23.32 -9.90
N ASP A 203 9.27 23.18 -11.23
CA ASP A 203 10.33 22.77 -12.16
C ASP A 203 10.90 21.36 -11.88
N GLY A 204 10.16 20.52 -11.15
CA GLY A 204 10.46 19.10 -10.93
C GLY A 204 9.88 18.20 -12.04
N THR A 205 10.13 16.90 -11.95
CA THR A 205 9.70 15.91 -12.94
C THR A 205 9.10 14.65 -12.33
N SER A 206 8.19 14.02 -13.07
CA SER A 206 7.49 12.82 -12.61
C SER A 206 7.31 11.76 -13.69
N ALA A 207 7.35 10.50 -13.28
CA ALA A 207 7.10 9.35 -14.15
C ALA A 207 6.06 8.38 -13.58
N VAL A 208 5.23 7.84 -14.46
CA VAL A 208 4.15 6.90 -14.12
C VAL A 208 4.27 5.63 -14.94
N PHE A 209 4.32 4.50 -14.25
CA PHE A 209 4.37 3.15 -14.81
C PHE A 209 3.13 2.38 -14.36
N ALA A 210 2.16 2.17 -15.26
CA ALA A 210 0.91 1.51 -14.91
C ALA A 210 0.58 0.23 -15.71
N GLY A 211 0.02 -0.75 -14.99
CA GLY A 211 -0.38 -2.05 -15.54
C GLY A 211 -1.70 -2.03 -16.32
N LYS A 212 -2.55 -1.01 -16.09
CA LYS A 212 -3.90 -0.93 -16.68
C LYS A 212 -4.01 0.25 -17.64
N ALA A 213 -4.66 0.01 -18.79
CA ALA A 213 -4.78 1.02 -19.85
C ALA A 213 -5.52 2.29 -19.43
N LYS A 214 -6.49 2.18 -18.51
CA LYS A 214 -7.34 3.28 -18.05
C LYS A 214 -6.57 4.46 -17.42
N PHE A 215 -5.33 4.25 -16.97
CA PHE A 215 -4.45 5.31 -16.42
C PHE A 215 -3.92 6.29 -17.46
N GLU A 216 -4.03 5.98 -18.76
CA GLU A 216 -3.73 6.93 -19.83
C GLU A 216 -4.53 8.24 -19.71
N MET A 217 -5.68 8.20 -19.03
CA MET A 217 -6.49 9.37 -18.71
C MET A 217 -5.71 10.45 -17.95
N TRP A 218 -4.77 10.11 -17.07
CA TRP A 218 -3.99 11.09 -16.31
C TRP A 218 -3.14 12.01 -17.19
N GLY A 219 -2.50 11.46 -18.23
CA GLY A 219 -1.75 12.27 -19.20
C GLY A 219 -2.63 13.24 -20.00
N ARG A 220 -3.94 12.97 -20.10
CA ARG A 220 -4.91 13.94 -20.66
C ARG A 220 -5.46 14.91 -19.63
N ALA A 221 -5.61 14.47 -18.38
CA ALA A 221 -6.11 15.30 -17.29
C ALA A 221 -5.12 16.42 -16.95
N TRP A 222 -3.82 16.09 -16.95
CA TRP A 222 -2.73 17.01 -16.62
C TRP A 222 -1.69 17.02 -17.76
N PRO A 223 -2.02 17.63 -18.91
CA PRO A 223 -1.17 17.58 -20.08
C PRO A 223 0.15 18.32 -19.86
N GLY A 224 1.26 17.59 -19.95
CA GLY A 224 2.62 18.12 -19.79
C GLY A 224 3.20 17.94 -18.39
N ALA A 225 2.39 17.68 -17.37
CA ALA A 225 2.85 17.56 -15.99
C ALA A 225 3.42 16.17 -15.63
N ILE A 226 3.27 15.19 -16.52
CA ILE A 226 3.86 13.84 -16.39
C ILE A 226 4.86 13.69 -17.53
N ASP A 227 6.15 13.63 -17.19
CA ASP A 227 7.25 13.55 -18.15
C ASP A 227 7.27 12.22 -18.89
N GLU A 228 7.05 11.12 -18.16
CA GLU A 228 7.00 9.78 -18.72
C GLU A 228 5.75 9.03 -18.24
N LEU A 229 4.90 8.59 -19.18
CA LEU A 229 3.71 7.79 -18.88
C LEU A 229 3.74 6.47 -19.65
N VAL A 230 4.08 5.40 -18.94
CA VAL A 230 4.25 4.06 -19.50
C VAL A 230 3.12 3.14 -19.07
N ILE A 231 2.35 2.67 -20.06
CA ILE A 231 1.35 1.63 -19.86
C ILE A 231 1.85 0.29 -20.38
N LYS A 232 2.03 -0.70 -19.50
CA LYS A 232 2.38 -2.08 -19.89
C LYS A 232 1.60 -3.13 -19.09
N LYS A 233 0.78 -3.92 -19.79
CA LYS A 233 0.03 -5.04 -19.18
C LYS A 233 0.90 -6.18 -18.65
N ARG A 234 2.10 -6.39 -19.20
CA ARG A 234 3.00 -7.44 -18.71
C ARG A 234 3.81 -6.91 -17.53
N GLN A 235 3.35 -7.21 -16.31
CA GLN A 235 3.94 -6.71 -15.06
C GLN A 235 5.47 -6.85 -14.97
N PRO A 236 6.11 -7.98 -15.32
CA PRO A 236 7.57 -8.06 -15.24
C PRO A 236 8.31 -7.05 -16.14
N ALA A 237 7.74 -6.73 -17.30
CA ALA A 237 8.29 -5.73 -18.21
C ALA A 237 7.99 -4.30 -17.75
N LEU A 238 6.89 -4.08 -17.03
CA LEU A 238 6.55 -2.81 -16.39
C LEU A 238 7.54 -2.50 -15.25
N VAL A 239 7.74 -3.44 -14.33
CA VAL A 239 8.66 -3.31 -13.19
C VAL A 239 10.09 -3.10 -13.68
N THR A 240 10.50 -3.82 -14.73
CA THR A 240 11.82 -3.62 -15.34
C THR A 240 11.97 -2.23 -15.97
N ALA A 241 10.89 -1.62 -16.47
CA ALA A 241 10.93 -0.27 -17.00
C ALA A 241 11.04 0.75 -15.86
N ALA A 242 10.25 0.61 -14.79
CA ALA A 242 10.33 1.47 -13.61
C ALA A 242 11.72 1.43 -12.94
N ILE A 243 12.31 0.24 -12.76
CA ILE A 243 13.67 0.11 -12.19
C ILE A 243 14.73 0.77 -13.08
N ARG A 244 14.56 0.74 -14.40
CA ARG A 244 15.47 1.44 -15.33
C ARG A 244 15.33 2.95 -15.20
N GLU A 245 14.11 3.43 -15.01
CA GLU A 245 13.84 4.85 -14.79
C GLU A 245 14.50 5.35 -13.51
N LEU A 246 14.38 4.59 -12.41
CA LEU A 246 15.02 4.96 -11.14
C LEU A 246 16.52 5.18 -11.26
N ARG A 247 17.18 4.38 -12.11
CA ARG A 247 18.63 4.38 -12.36
C ARG A 247 19.06 5.28 -13.52
N ASN A 248 18.15 6.03 -14.12
CA ASN A 248 18.48 6.94 -15.21
C ASN A 248 19.07 8.24 -14.66
N ASP A 249 20.01 8.84 -15.40
CA ASP A 249 20.71 10.08 -15.01
C ASP A 249 19.78 11.32 -15.05
N ASP A 250 18.61 11.22 -15.70
CA ASP A 250 17.66 12.33 -15.80
C ASP A 250 16.82 12.52 -14.51
N HIS A 251 16.94 11.60 -13.53
CA HIS A 251 16.32 11.58 -12.18
C HIS A 251 14.92 12.23 -12.06
N HIS A 252 13.88 11.42 -11.85
CA HIS A 252 12.56 11.93 -11.46
C HIS A 252 12.39 12.07 -9.94
N ASP A 253 11.78 13.19 -9.54
CA ASP A 253 11.39 13.48 -8.15
C ASP A 253 10.28 12.53 -7.67
N LEU A 254 9.38 12.16 -8.59
CA LEU A 254 8.34 11.17 -8.33
C LEU A 254 8.34 10.05 -9.38
N VAL A 255 8.42 8.81 -8.91
CA VAL A 255 8.11 7.62 -9.73
C VAL A 255 6.93 6.87 -9.13
N LEU A 256 5.81 6.82 -9.85
CA LEU A 256 4.62 6.05 -9.45
C LEU A 256 4.54 4.73 -10.24
N LEU A 257 4.55 3.59 -9.54
CA LEU A 257 4.41 2.26 -10.09
C LEU A 257 3.10 1.60 -9.64
N HIS A 258 2.25 1.24 -10.59
CA HIS A 258 1.00 0.52 -10.36
C HIS A 258 1.13 -0.96 -10.75
N LEU A 259 1.01 -1.87 -9.78
CA LEU A 259 1.05 -3.32 -9.97
C LEU A 259 -0.36 -3.90 -10.06
N ALA A 260 -0.75 -4.38 -11.24
CA ALA A 260 -2.12 -4.85 -11.53
C ALA A 260 -2.39 -6.33 -11.17
N GLY A 261 -1.36 -7.07 -10.75
CA GLY A 261 -1.37 -8.53 -10.65
C GLY A 261 -2.43 -9.08 -9.70
N PRO A 262 -2.46 -8.67 -8.41
CA PRO A 262 -3.41 -9.21 -7.44
C PRO A 262 -4.86 -8.96 -7.83
N ASP A 263 -5.21 -7.73 -8.23
CA ASP A 263 -6.55 -7.41 -8.72
C ASP A 263 -6.97 -8.27 -9.93
N SER A 264 -6.09 -8.41 -10.94
CA SER A 264 -6.39 -9.24 -12.12
C SER A 264 -6.70 -10.69 -11.72
N ALA A 265 -5.93 -11.26 -10.80
CA ALA A 265 -6.15 -12.61 -10.29
C ALA A 265 -7.42 -12.71 -9.41
N GLY A 266 -7.73 -11.65 -8.65
CA GLY A 266 -8.94 -11.53 -7.85
C GLY A 266 -10.20 -11.56 -8.71
N HIS A 267 -10.21 -10.83 -9.83
CA HIS A 267 -11.30 -10.88 -10.80
C HIS A 267 -11.42 -12.24 -11.49
N ASP A 268 -10.30 -12.80 -11.94
CA ASP A 268 -10.30 -14.05 -12.73
C ASP A 268 -10.70 -15.28 -11.90
N SER A 269 -10.23 -15.35 -10.64
CA SER A 269 -10.30 -16.58 -9.83
C SER A 269 -10.90 -16.37 -8.44
N GLY A 270 -11.22 -15.13 -8.07
CA GLY A 270 -11.74 -14.74 -6.77
C GLY A 270 -10.64 -14.35 -5.80
N TRP A 271 -10.90 -13.33 -4.98
CA TRP A 271 -10.00 -12.91 -3.91
C TRP A 271 -9.77 -14.06 -2.93
N GLY A 272 -8.52 -14.22 -2.47
CA GLY A 272 -8.13 -15.32 -1.59
C GLY A 272 -8.08 -16.70 -2.23
N SER A 273 -8.31 -16.84 -3.54
CA SER A 273 -7.99 -18.06 -4.27
C SER A 273 -6.47 -18.31 -4.27
N PRO A 274 -6.00 -19.56 -4.48
CA PRO A 274 -4.57 -19.83 -4.60
C PRO A 274 -3.88 -18.97 -5.66
N SER A 275 -4.53 -18.73 -6.81
CA SER A 275 -4.01 -17.84 -7.86
C SER A 275 -3.92 -16.38 -7.44
N TYR A 276 -4.86 -15.90 -6.61
CA TYR A 276 -4.79 -14.56 -6.04
C TYR A 276 -3.64 -14.46 -5.03
N VAL A 277 -3.49 -15.43 -4.13
CA VAL A 277 -2.38 -15.46 -3.16
C VAL A 277 -1.03 -15.53 -3.88
N ASP A 278 -0.90 -16.37 -4.91
CA ASP A 278 0.30 -16.42 -5.76
C ASP A 278 0.59 -15.06 -6.43
N ALA A 279 -0.45 -14.32 -6.83
CA ALA A 279 -0.30 -12.98 -7.42
C ALA A 279 0.14 -11.94 -6.39
N VAL A 280 -0.36 -12.02 -5.14
CA VAL A 280 0.09 -11.19 -4.01
C VAL A 280 1.57 -11.45 -3.72
N THR A 281 2.00 -12.71 -3.61
CA THR A 281 3.42 -13.05 -3.40
C THR A 281 4.32 -12.57 -4.54
N ARG A 282 3.84 -12.62 -5.79
CA ARG A 282 4.58 -12.06 -6.93
C ARG A 282 4.66 -10.53 -6.91
N ALA A 283 3.62 -9.85 -6.43
CA ALA A 283 3.64 -8.40 -6.27
C ALA A 283 4.64 -7.99 -5.18
N ASP A 284 4.71 -8.71 -4.06
CA ASP A 284 5.72 -8.50 -3.02
C ASP A 284 7.14 -8.70 -3.55
N ALA A 285 7.39 -9.76 -4.33
CA ALA A 285 8.68 -9.95 -5.01
C ALA A 285 9.00 -8.85 -6.04
N ASP A 286 8.00 -8.23 -6.66
CA ASP A 286 8.23 -7.06 -7.53
C ASP A 286 8.55 -5.80 -6.73
N VAL A 287 7.99 -5.63 -5.51
CA VAL A 287 8.40 -4.60 -4.55
C VAL A 287 9.86 -4.83 -4.11
N GLU A 288 10.21 -6.06 -3.76
CA GLU A 288 11.58 -6.46 -3.40
C GLU A 288 12.59 -6.08 -4.48
N ARG A 289 12.24 -6.28 -5.75
CA ARG A 289 13.11 -5.90 -6.88
C ARG A 289 13.33 -4.39 -6.97
N VAL A 290 12.34 -3.58 -6.59
CA VAL A 290 12.48 -2.12 -6.55
C VAL A 290 13.36 -1.73 -5.35
N VAL A 291 13.07 -2.26 -4.15
CA VAL A 291 13.88 -2.03 -2.94
C VAL A 291 15.34 -2.43 -3.17
N SER A 292 15.57 -3.61 -3.74
CA SER A 292 16.92 -4.09 -4.08
C SER A 292 17.60 -3.21 -5.14
N ALA A 293 16.83 -2.57 -6.02
CA ALA A 293 17.40 -1.65 -7.00
C ALA A 293 17.84 -0.33 -6.36
N ILE A 294 17.08 0.17 -5.38
CA ILE A 294 17.40 1.34 -4.55
C ILE A 294 18.63 1.02 -3.70
N LEU A 295 18.57 -0.03 -2.87
CA LEU A 295 19.68 -0.44 -2.01
C LEU A 295 20.95 -0.85 -2.77
N GLY A 296 20.85 -1.16 -4.06
CA GLY A 296 21.98 -1.54 -4.90
C GLY A 296 22.79 -0.36 -5.44
N ASP A 297 22.35 0.86 -5.17
CA ASP A 297 22.90 2.11 -5.68
C ASP A 297 22.97 3.12 -4.52
N ASP A 298 24.16 3.63 -4.21
CA ASP A 298 24.35 4.43 -2.99
C ASP A 298 23.60 5.77 -3.08
N ASP A 299 23.56 6.41 -4.27
CA ASP A 299 22.82 7.66 -4.47
C ASP A 299 21.31 7.43 -4.30
N LEU A 300 20.78 6.33 -4.85
CA LEU A 300 19.36 5.98 -4.63
C LEU A 300 19.07 5.66 -3.17
N ALA A 301 19.97 4.96 -2.49
CA ALA A 301 19.76 4.54 -1.11
C ALA A 301 19.79 5.72 -0.13
N GLU A 302 20.53 6.79 -0.45
CA GLU A 302 20.62 8.01 0.35
C GLU A 302 19.45 8.98 0.07
N ASP A 303 18.87 8.97 -1.14
CA ASP A 303 17.87 9.98 -1.55
C ASP A 303 16.43 9.46 -1.65
N VAL A 304 16.20 8.14 -1.81
CA VAL A 304 14.87 7.61 -2.14
C VAL A 304 14.04 7.26 -0.91
N VAL A 305 12.87 7.89 -0.80
CA VAL A 305 11.78 7.50 0.10
C VAL A 305 10.72 6.70 -0.66
N LEU A 306 10.37 5.52 -0.16
CA LEU A 306 9.40 4.60 -0.73
C LEU A 306 8.07 4.67 0.02
N VAL A 307 6.97 4.85 -0.71
CA VAL A 307 5.60 4.70 -0.23
C VAL A 307 4.97 3.48 -0.88
N VAL A 308 4.43 2.54 -0.10
CA VAL A 308 3.69 1.39 -0.64
C VAL A 308 2.28 1.32 -0.04
N THR A 309 1.27 1.24 -0.91
CA THR A 309 -0.14 1.13 -0.49
C THR A 309 -0.98 0.37 -1.51
N ALA A 310 -2.30 0.41 -1.36
CA ALA A 310 -3.27 -0.19 -2.26
C ALA A 310 -4.52 0.69 -2.41
N ASP A 311 -5.31 0.41 -3.44
CA ASP A 311 -6.50 1.15 -3.80
C ASP A 311 -7.81 0.53 -3.29
N HIS A 312 -7.80 -0.79 -3.10
CA HIS A 312 -8.84 -1.58 -2.47
C HIS A 312 -8.34 -2.99 -2.12
N GLY A 313 -9.15 -3.71 -1.34
CA GLY A 313 -9.05 -5.17 -1.21
C GLY A 313 -10.15 -5.88 -2.01
N GLY A 314 -10.62 -7.02 -1.53
CA GLY A 314 -11.73 -7.73 -2.18
C GLY A 314 -12.31 -8.86 -1.34
N LEU A 315 -13.55 -9.23 -1.66
CA LEU A 315 -14.31 -10.20 -0.87
C LEU A 315 -13.85 -11.64 -1.15
N PRO A 316 -13.29 -12.36 -0.15
CA PRO A 316 -12.73 -13.68 -0.36
C PRO A 316 -13.74 -14.68 -0.95
N GLY A 317 -13.29 -15.49 -1.90
CA GLY A 317 -14.11 -16.48 -2.60
C GLY A 317 -15.04 -15.91 -3.68
N THR A 318 -14.96 -14.61 -3.97
CA THR A 318 -15.77 -13.94 -5.00
C THR A 318 -14.88 -13.06 -5.87
N ALA A 319 -15.38 -12.63 -7.04
CA ALA A 319 -14.75 -11.61 -7.88
C ALA A 319 -15.23 -10.18 -7.55
N GLY A 320 -15.84 -9.97 -6.38
CA GLY A 320 -16.47 -8.70 -6.01
C GLY A 320 -15.63 -7.91 -5.01
N HIS A 321 -15.51 -6.60 -5.26
CA HIS A 321 -14.83 -5.67 -4.36
C HIS A 321 -15.53 -4.31 -4.25
N SER A 322 -16.70 -4.11 -4.89
CA SER A 322 -17.37 -2.80 -4.96
C SER A 322 -18.39 -2.53 -3.83
N ASP A 323 -18.63 -3.49 -2.93
CA ASP A 323 -19.50 -3.29 -1.77
C ASP A 323 -18.72 -2.50 -0.70
N THR A 324 -18.97 -1.18 -0.64
CA THR A 324 -18.29 -0.26 0.28
C THR A 324 -18.65 -0.50 1.74
N SER A 325 -19.62 -1.36 2.06
CA SER A 325 -19.92 -1.74 3.46
C SER A 325 -19.02 -2.86 3.99
N ARG A 326 -18.09 -3.38 3.18
CA ARG A 326 -17.25 -4.53 3.52
C ARG A 326 -15.82 -4.10 3.88
N PRO A 327 -15.37 -4.31 5.13
CA PRO A 327 -14.00 -3.99 5.54
C PRO A 327 -12.91 -4.56 4.63
N VAL A 328 -13.09 -5.79 4.16
CA VAL A 328 -12.14 -6.46 3.25
C VAL A 328 -11.95 -5.74 1.91
N ASN A 329 -12.85 -4.84 1.52
CA ASN A 329 -12.74 -4.05 0.29
C ASN A 329 -12.03 -2.71 0.51
N TYR A 330 -12.08 -2.14 1.72
CA TYR A 330 -11.56 -0.80 2.00
C TYR A 330 -10.40 -0.74 3.00
N THR A 331 -10.06 -1.84 3.67
CA THR A 331 -8.92 -1.93 4.59
C THR A 331 -7.68 -2.38 3.81
N ILE A 332 -6.69 -1.48 3.75
CA ILE A 332 -5.50 -1.57 2.89
C ILE A 332 -4.22 -1.32 3.70
N PRO A 333 -3.07 -1.84 3.26
CA PRO A 333 -1.77 -1.48 3.83
C PRO A 333 -1.38 -0.07 3.42
N PHE A 334 -0.61 0.61 4.27
CA PHE A 334 0.08 1.85 3.96
C PHE A 334 1.41 1.83 4.70
N VAL A 335 2.52 1.99 3.99
CA VAL A 335 3.86 2.05 4.58
C VAL A 335 4.72 3.06 3.86
N VAL A 336 5.49 3.81 4.63
CA VAL A 336 6.56 4.70 4.18
C VAL A 336 7.86 4.16 4.74
N TRP A 337 8.90 4.10 3.92
CA TRP A 337 10.20 3.57 4.28
C TRP A 337 11.30 4.26 3.47
N GLY A 338 12.43 4.57 4.10
CA GLY A 338 13.54 5.27 3.46
C GLY A 338 14.36 6.04 4.49
N PRO A 339 15.41 6.76 4.05
CA PRO A 339 16.24 7.58 4.91
C PRO A 339 15.39 8.64 5.65
N GLY A 340 15.65 8.82 6.94
CA GLY A 340 14.93 9.76 7.79
C GLY A 340 13.54 9.32 8.27
N ILE A 341 13.01 8.17 7.82
CA ILE A 341 11.65 7.75 8.16
C ILE A 341 11.61 7.07 9.54
N GLN A 342 10.83 7.64 10.47
CA GLN A 342 10.67 7.09 11.82
C GLN A 342 9.86 5.79 11.81
N ALA A 343 10.51 4.68 12.14
CA ALA A 343 9.85 3.39 12.27
C ALA A 343 8.75 3.41 13.34
N GLY A 344 7.53 2.98 12.98
CA GLY A 344 6.41 2.97 13.91
C GLY A 344 5.06 2.72 13.27
N ASP A 345 4.06 2.42 14.12
CA ASP A 345 2.66 2.40 13.68
C ASP A 345 2.18 3.82 13.39
N LEU A 346 1.64 4.08 12.19
CA LEU A 346 1.25 5.42 11.76
C LEU A 346 0.27 6.12 12.72
N TYR A 347 -0.64 5.38 13.37
CA TYR A 347 -1.57 5.96 14.34
C TYR A 347 -0.92 6.28 15.69
N THR A 348 0.19 5.61 16.01
CA THR A 348 1.01 5.95 17.19
C THR A 348 1.85 7.20 16.93
N LEU A 349 2.36 7.35 15.70
CA LEU A 349 3.13 8.51 15.26
C LEU A 349 2.26 9.77 15.15
N ASN A 350 1.01 9.60 14.67
CA ASN A 350 0.12 10.69 14.31
C ASN A 350 -1.14 10.70 15.20
N PRO A 351 -1.10 11.34 16.38
CA PRO A 351 -2.23 11.37 17.30
C PRO A 351 -3.44 12.18 16.79
N ASP A 352 -3.27 12.96 15.73
CA ASP A 352 -4.38 13.67 15.05
C ASP A 352 -5.15 12.75 14.07
N TYR A 353 -4.59 11.58 13.76
CA TYR A 353 -5.27 10.50 13.05
C TYR A 353 -5.83 9.47 14.03
N GLU A 354 -6.97 8.87 13.70
CA GLU A 354 -7.63 7.86 14.54
C GLU A 354 -7.66 6.49 13.85
N ASP A 355 -7.18 5.46 14.55
CA ASP A 355 -7.29 4.07 14.09
C ASP A 355 -8.79 3.70 13.96
N PRO A 356 -9.28 3.43 12.74
CA PRO A 356 -10.71 3.22 12.49
C PRO A 356 -11.21 1.85 12.96
N GLY A 357 -10.35 0.98 13.48
CA GLY A 357 -10.67 -0.39 13.85
C GLY A 357 -11.26 -1.15 12.66
N THR A 358 -12.54 -1.52 12.74
CA THR A 358 -13.26 -2.20 11.64
C THR A 358 -14.15 -1.25 10.82
N GLY A 359 -14.29 0.01 11.24
CA GLY A 359 -15.16 0.99 10.61
C GLY A 359 -14.55 1.61 9.35
N GLN A 360 -15.37 2.37 8.63
CA GLN A 360 -14.97 3.26 7.55
C GLN A 360 -15.52 4.66 7.88
N PRO A 361 -14.75 5.48 8.63
CA PRO A 361 -15.18 6.82 9.01
C PRO A 361 -15.50 7.68 7.80
N ALA A 362 -16.61 8.42 7.89
CA ALA A 362 -16.96 9.46 6.95
C ALA A 362 -15.92 10.60 6.96
N TYR A 363 -16.04 11.52 6.00
CA TYR A 363 -15.08 12.60 5.83
C TYR A 363 -15.20 13.74 6.85
N ASP A 364 -16.24 13.74 7.67
CA ASP A 364 -16.47 14.69 8.78
C ASP A 364 -16.20 14.08 10.16
N GLU A 365 -15.71 12.85 10.21
CA GLU A 365 -15.24 12.14 11.40
C GLU A 365 -13.70 12.27 11.53
N PRO A 366 -13.12 11.97 12.70
CA PRO A 366 -11.66 11.92 12.86
C PRO A 366 -11.01 11.09 11.74
N PRO A 367 -9.96 11.61 11.08
CA PRO A 367 -9.43 10.99 9.88
C PRO A 367 -8.62 9.73 10.22
N PRO A 368 -8.94 8.56 9.66
CA PRO A 368 -7.95 7.50 9.49
C PRO A 368 -6.95 7.86 8.40
N VAL A 369 -5.80 7.18 8.41
CA VAL A 369 -4.88 7.19 7.26
C VAL A 369 -5.63 6.62 6.06
N ARG A 370 -5.58 7.32 4.93
CA ARG A 370 -6.21 6.95 3.67
C ARG A 370 -5.19 6.85 2.56
N ASN A 371 -5.47 6.02 1.56
CA ASN A 371 -4.67 6.02 0.33
C ASN A 371 -4.66 7.39 -0.36
N GLY A 372 -5.69 8.21 -0.16
CA GLY A 372 -5.74 9.58 -0.65
C GLY A 372 -4.67 10.50 -0.03
N ASP A 373 -4.13 10.19 1.15
CA ASP A 373 -3.08 10.99 1.79
C ASP A 373 -1.77 10.95 0.99
N VAL A 374 -1.58 9.96 0.11
CA VAL A 374 -0.39 9.83 -0.77
C VAL A 374 -0.07 11.12 -1.50
N ALA A 375 -1.07 11.85 -2.00
CA ALA A 375 -0.83 13.05 -2.81
C ALA A 375 -0.05 14.10 -2.01
N ASN A 376 -0.47 14.35 -0.77
CA ASN A 376 0.11 15.40 0.04
C ASN A 376 1.34 14.91 0.80
N LEU A 377 1.37 13.65 1.22
CA LEU A 377 2.58 13.02 1.73
C LEU A 377 3.73 13.13 0.72
N VAL A 378 3.49 12.86 -0.57
CA VAL A 378 4.52 13.02 -1.60
C VAL A 378 4.96 14.47 -1.72
N THR A 379 4.04 15.44 -1.74
CA THR A 379 4.44 16.86 -1.81
C THR A 379 5.23 17.30 -0.58
N ASP A 380 4.87 16.82 0.61
CA ASP A 380 5.56 17.17 1.86
C ASP A 380 6.98 16.61 1.88
N LEU A 381 7.12 15.33 1.55
CA LEU A 381 8.41 14.66 1.40
C LEU A 381 9.30 15.35 0.37
N LEU A 382 8.75 16.01 -0.65
CA LEU A 382 9.51 16.79 -1.65
C LEU A 382 9.75 18.26 -1.24
N GLY A 383 9.32 18.67 -0.04
CA GLY A 383 9.40 20.06 0.41
C GLY A 383 8.50 21.03 -0.36
N LEU A 384 7.45 20.52 -1.02
CA LEU A 384 6.48 21.28 -1.81
C LEU A 384 5.23 21.58 -0.99
N GLY A 385 4.41 22.53 -1.46
CA GLY A 385 3.10 22.79 -0.85
C GLY A 385 2.06 21.71 -1.18
N PRO A 386 0.98 21.59 -0.39
CA PRO A 386 -0.06 20.59 -0.64
C PRO A 386 -0.77 20.80 -1.98
N VAL A 387 -1.30 19.72 -2.54
CA VAL A 387 -2.01 19.77 -3.82
C VAL A 387 -3.22 20.71 -3.75
N PRO A 388 -3.35 21.71 -4.64
CA PRO A 388 -4.44 22.69 -4.56
C PRO A 388 -5.84 22.06 -4.51
N GLY A 389 -6.50 22.28 -3.36
CA GLY A 389 -7.84 21.80 -3.08
C GLY A 389 -7.94 20.30 -2.82
N SER A 390 -6.82 19.64 -2.47
CA SER A 390 -6.84 18.38 -1.74
C SER A 390 -7.65 18.52 -0.44
N GLU A 391 -8.16 17.39 0.03
CA GLU A 391 -8.98 17.24 1.23
C GLU A 391 -8.33 16.29 2.24
N PHE A 392 -7.49 15.37 1.74
CA PHE A 392 -6.75 14.39 2.50
C PHE A 392 -5.35 14.92 2.77
N ASP A 393 -4.94 14.88 4.03
CA ASP A 393 -3.66 15.41 4.52
C ASP A 393 -3.36 16.85 4.02
N ALA A 394 -4.38 17.71 3.97
CA ALA A 394 -4.29 19.05 3.37
C ALA A 394 -3.37 20.02 4.16
N GLY A 395 -3.03 19.66 5.39
CA GLY A 395 -2.13 20.41 6.26
C GLY A 395 -0.72 19.83 6.37
N HIS A 396 -0.40 18.73 5.67
CA HIS A 396 0.82 17.94 5.90
C HIS A 396 0.92 17.55 7.38
N GLU A 397 -0.12 16.85 7.83
CA GLU A 397 -0.31 16.41 9.22
C GLU A 397 0.04 14.93 9.40
N LEU A 398 0.25 14.18 8.30
CA LEU A 398 0.75 12.81 8.34
C LEU A 398 2.28 12.80 8.48
N ASP A 399 2.76 12.97 9.71
CA ASP A 399 4.17 12.94 10.07
C ASP A 399 4.74 11.50 9.95
N VAL A 400 5.87 11.37 9.26
CA VAL A 400 6.60 10.10 9.06
C VAL A 400 8.09 10.19 9.39
N GLU A 401 8.59 11.35 9.78
CA GLU A 401 10.00 11.64 10.13
C GLU A 401 10.26 11.69 11.64
#